data_AF-A0A7W0Q808-F1
#
_entry.id   AF-A0A7W0Q808-F1
#
_cell.length_a   1.000
_cell.length_b   1.000
_cell.length_c   1.000
_cell.angle_alpha   90.00
_cell.angle_beta   90.00
_cell.angle_gamma   90.00
#
_symmetry.space_group_name_H-M   'P 1'
#
loop_
_entity.id
_entity.type
_entity.pdbx_description
1 polymer ?
#
loop_
_entity_poly.entity_id
_entity_poly.type
_entity_poly.pdbx_seq_one_letter_code
_entity_poly.pdbx_strand_id
1 'polypeptide(L)'
;MLKGLPFLLGLCACGADPEPAPTTQIVEVASFPATPVGALDLVLQIDDSNGTADHQVSLANGILSLLDAVSWDGGLPSLHVGVVTSDLGTSGSLDPENPGPPVGAPGQGGCAGNGKNGASNSPETIIGPYLIHDEPPSLLLPNYRGSLTSVLGQLLRVGSTGCGFEQPLAATRRFFARNPLFVRPEASLAIIMLADEDDCSIRDPAFFSSDEAELGPLTSMRCTREGVECDESLTEVGAKTNCRARRDSRYVEDIDVSRTFFEALKARPDQLTVSAIVGPPAPVAIELRQINTQIVISLAHSCVRQPTGRVIAANPAVRIAELVGEFRSRGALTSVCDDDFSPQLAHIGMTIKRSLGIACIDAAALADGRAAPGVQPSCEARDVREDGTPTALPRCPAAPGVDCFELVADPRACPETAEHLRVVIRRTQPAAAGTRVEVDCEAPLPSTSG
;
A
#
# COMPACT_ATOMS: atom_id res chain seq x y z
N MET A 1 -42.75 -60.48 -52.54
CA MET A 1 -42.88 -59.07 -52.98
C MET A 1 -43.43 -58.27 -51.81
N LEU A 2 -42.75 -57.16 -51.49
CA LEU A 2 -43.10 -56.06 -50.56
C LEU A 2 -43.14 -56.37 -49.04
N LYS A 3 -42.15 -55.87 -48.28
CA LYS A 3 -42.09 -54.58 -47.52
C LYS A 3 -42.91 -54.68 -46.22
N GLY A 4 -42.44 -54.39 -45.02
CA GLY A 4 -41.23 -53.79 -44.46
C GLY A 4 -41.62 -53.34 -43.04
N LEU A 5 -40.95 -53.84 -42.00
CA LEU A 5 -41.27 -53.58 -40.59
C LEU A 5 -40.29 -52.51 -40.04
N PRO A 6 -40.74 -51.34 -39.53
CA PRO A 6 -39.82 -50.38 -38.95
C PRO A 6 -39.54 -50.73 -37.48
N PHE A 7 -38.25 -50.75 -37.16
CA PHE A 7 -37.66 -50.85 -35.84
C PHE A 7 -37.79 -49.47 -35.15
N LEU A 8 -38.41 -49.40 -33.97
CA LEU A 8 -38.37 -48.19 -33.13
C LEU A 8 -37.10 -48.25 -32.27
N LEU A 9 -36.10 -47.43 -32.60
CA LEU A 9 -34.99 -47.10 -31.68
C LEU A 9 -35.48 -46.04 -30.70
N GLY A 10 -35.51 -46.36 -29.41
CA GLY A 10 -35.60 -45.36 -28.35
C GLY A 10 -34.26 -44.65 -28.18
N LEU A 11 -34.22 -43.34 -28.41
CA LEU A 11 -33.11 -42.49 -27.99
C LEU A 11 -33.25 -42.23 -26.48
N CYS A 12 -32.41 -42.89 -25.67
CA CYS A 12 -32.09 -42.38 -24.34
C CYS A 12 -31.15 -41.18 -24.51
N ALA A 13 -31.65 -39.97 -24.25
CA ALA A 13 -30.81 -38.81 -24.06
C ALA A 13 -30.03 -38.99 -22.74
N CYS A 14 -28.70 -39.09 -22.81
CA CYS A 14 -27.84 -38.90 -21.65
C CYS A 14 -27.94 -37.42 -21.29
N GLY A 15 -28.62 -37.09 -20.18
CA GLY A 15 -28.45 -35.79 -19.55
C GLY A 15 -26.99 -35.67 -19.16
N ALA A 16 -26.32 -34.59 -19.57
CA ALA A 16 -25.04 -34.23 -18.97
C ALA A 16 -25.28 -34.12 -17.46
N ASP A 17 -24.49 -34.83 -16.67
CA ASP A 17 -24.46 -34.60 -15.23
C ASP A 17 -24.21 -33.09 -15.01
N PRO A 18 -24.98 -32.42 -14.13
CA PRO A 18 -24.73 -31.03 -13.84
C PRO A 18 -23.30 -30.92 -13.34
N GLU A 19 -22.50 -30.10 -14.03
CA GLU A 19 -21.16 -29.74 -13.62
C GLU A 19 -21.22 -29.32 -12.14
N PRO A 20 -20.39 -29.92 -11.26
CA PRO A 20 -20.44 -29.58 -9.84
C PRO A 20 -20.20 -28.08 -9.71
N ALA A 21 -21.08 -27.41 -8.95
CA ALA A 21 -20.97 -25.97 -8.73
C ALA A 21 -19.54 -25.64 -8.27
N PRO A 22 -18.90 -24.61 -8.84
CA PRO A 22 -17.55 -24.24 -8.46
C PRO A 22 -17.50 -23.97 -6.96
N THR A 23 -16.53 -24.56 -6.28
CA THR A 23 -16.34 -24.37 -4.85
C THR A 23 -16.00 -22.90 -4.59
N THR A 24 -16.77 -22.23 -3.74
CA THR A 24 -16.55 -20.83 -3.36
C THR A 24 -15.94 -20.72 -1.96
N GLN A 25 -15.30 -19.59 -1.69
CA GLN A 25 -14.83 -19.16 -0.38
C GLN A 25 -15.40 -17.78 -0.05
N ILE A 26 -15.56 -17.49 1.23
CA ILE A 26 -15.95 -16.15 1.70
C ILE A 26 -14.69 -15.32 1.90
N VAL A 27 -14.64 -14.15 1.26
CA VAL A 27 -13.54 -13.20 1.37
C VAL A 27 -14.07 -11.84 1.82
N GLU A 28 -13.37 -11.19 2.76
CA GLU A 28 -13.65 -9.80 3.09
C GLU A 28 -13.27 -8.93 1.89
N VAL A 29 -14.24 -8.23 1.31
CA VAL A 29 -14.02 -7.34 0.16
C VAL A 29 -13.95 -5.87 0.57
N ALA A 30 -14.52 -5.53 1.72
CA ALA A 30 -14.48 -4.18 2.27
C ALA A 30 -14.70 -4.16 3.78
N SER A 31 -13.95 -3.29 4.46
CA SER A 31 -14.22 -2.84 5.82
C SER A 31 -14.07 -1.32 5.86
N PHE A 32 -15.10 -0.59 6.30
CA PHE A 32 -15.13 0.87 6.25
C PHE A 32 -15.98 1.50 7.37
N PRO A 33 -15.72 2.77 7.76
CA PRO A 33 -16.55 3.47 8.75
C PRO A 33 -18.01 3.56 8.31
N ALA A 34 -18.94 3.30 9.23
CA ALA A 34 -20.37 3.41 8.98
C ALA A 34 -20.86 4.83 8.73
N THR A 35 -20.07 5.83 9.13
CA THR A 35 -20.31 7.26 8.89
C THR A 35 -19.17 7.80 8.05
N PRO A 36 -19.45 8.51 6.94
CA PRO A 36 -18.42 9.08 6.08
C PRO A 36 -17.46 10.00 6.85
N VAL A 37 -16.18 9.93 6.50
CA VAL A 37 -15.11 10.73 7.10
C VAL A 37 -14.69 11.82 6.12
N GLY A 38 -14.83 13.08 6.52
CA GLY A 38 -14.55 14.24 5.68
C GLY A 38 -13.10 14.75 5.70
N ALA A 39 -12.18 14.02 6.34
CA ALA A 39 -10.80 14.44 6.56
C ALA A 39 -9.82 13.28 6.34
N LEU A 40 -8.68 13.60 5.72
CA LEU A 40 -7.60 12.66 5.42
C LEU A 40 -6.24 13.24 5.83
N ASP A 41 -5.52 12.50 6.66
CA ASP A 41 -4.10 12.70 6.92
C ASP A 41 -3.31 11.81 5.96
N LEU A 42 -2.48 12.38 5.11
CA LEU A 42 -1.68 11.68 4.10
C LEU A 42 -0.19 11.87 4.40
N VAL A 43 0.51 10.78 4.69
CA VAL A 43 1.97 10.77 4.78
C VAL A 43 2.55 10.08 3.56
N LEU A 44 3.43 10.78 2.86
CA LEU A 44 4.22 10.22 1.77
C LEU A 44 5.66 10.07 2.25
N GLN A 45 6.09 8.82 2.41
CA GLN A 45 7.50 8.50 2.53
C GLN A 45 8.07 8.38 1.13
N ILE A 46 9.05 9.20 0.80
CA ILE A 46 9.64 9.27 -0.54
C ILE A 46 11.13 9.00 -0.43
N ASP A 47 11.57 7.95 -1.10
CA ASP A 47 12.98 7.68 -1.24
C ASP A 47 13.69 8.81 -1.99
N ASP A 48 14.75 9.29 -1.36
CA ASP A 48 15.59 10.38 -1.86
C ASP A 48 17.02 9.94 -2.10
N SER A 49 17.29 8.62 -2.14
CA SER A 49 18.56 8.05 -2.54
C SER A 49 18.89 8.34 -4.01
N ASN A 50 20.09 7.96 -4.45
CA ASN A 50 20.55 8.24 -5.81
C ASN A 50 19.90 7.28 -6.82
N GLY A 51 19.15 7.82 -7.77
CA GLY A 51 18.42 7.04 -8.79
C GLY A 51 16.91 7.30 -8.79
N THR A 52 16.40 7.90 -7.72
CA THR A 52 14.97 8.02 -7.41
C THR A 52 14.25 9.21 -8.06
N ALA A 53 14.99 10.15 -8.66
CA ALA A 53 14.45 11.41 -9.17
C ALA A 53 13.30 11.20 -10.16
N ASP A 54 13.35 10.13 -10.95
CA ASP A 54 12.33 9.82 -11.94
C ASP A 54 11.06 9.25 -11.35
N HIS A 55 11.20 8.43 -10.32
CA HIS A 55 10.06 7.95 -9.54
C HIS A 55 9.32 9.11 -8.86
N GLN A 56 10.05 10.11 -8.37
CA GLN A 56 9.46 11.34 -7.82
C GLN A 56 8.71 12.16 -8.88
N VAL A 57 9.22 12.21 -10.12
CA VAL A 57 8.52 12.87 -11.23
C VAL A 57 7.23 12.13 -11.59
N SER A 58 7.27 10.80 -11.69
CA SER A 58 6.07 9.99 -11.96
C SER A 58 5.03 10.12 -10.85
N LEU A 59 5.45 10.11 -9.57
CA LEU A 59 4.58 10.37 -8.43
C LEU A 59 3.93 11.76 -8.51
N ALA A 60 4.73 12.81 -8.77
CA ALA A 60 4.22 14.17 -8.86
C ALA A 60 3.26 14.38 -10.03
N ASN A 61 3.45 13.67 -11.15
CA ASN A 61 2.56 13.74 -12.31
C ASN A 61 1.24 13.00 -12.05
N GLY A 62 1.27 11.86 -11.35
CA GLY A 62 0.09 11.04 -11.08
C GLY A 62 -0.70 11.45 -9.83
N ILE A 63 -0.21 12.38 -9.00
CA ILE A 63 -0.84 12.73 -7.71
C ILE A 63 -2.29 13.20 -7.86
N LEU A 64 -2.65 13.82 -8.98
CA LEU A 64 -4.04 14.25 -9.22
C LEU A 64 -5.00 13.06 -9.29
N SER A 65 -4.57 11.93 -9.85
CA SER A 65 -5.36 10.70 -9.88
C SER A 65 -5.66 10.17 -8.47
N LEU A 66 -4.75 10.35 -7.52
CA LEU A 66 -4.99 10.06 -6.11
C LEU A 66 -6.08 10.98 -5.54
N LEU A 67 -5.94 12.31 -5.75
CA LEU A 67 -6.87 13.31 -5.23
C LEU A 67 -8.27 13.15 -5.81
N ASP A 68 -8.36 12.86 -7.10
CA ASP A 68 -9.62 12.61 -7.80
C ASP A 68 -10.29 11.34 -7.25
N ALA A 69 -9.52 10.26 -7.03
CA ALA A 69 -10.04 9.01 -6.47
C ALA A 69 -10.62 9.17 -5.05
N VAL A 70 -9.98 9.97 -4.19
CA VAL A 70 -10.46 10.22 -2.81
C VAL A 70 -11.54 11.31 -2.73
N SER A 71 -11.81 12.04 -3.81
CA SER A 71 -12.88 13.03 -3.87
C SER A 71 -14.27 12.38 -3.99
N TRP A 72 -15.26 12.92 -3.27
CA TRP A 72 -16.63 12.35 -3.22
C TRP A 72 -17.68 13.34 -2.70
N ASP A 73 -18.87 13.43 -3.35
CA ASP A 73 -20.16 14.14 -3.04
C ASP A 73 -20.16 15.51 -2.31
N GLY A 74 -18.99 16.06 -2.03
CA GLY A 74 -18.72 17.34 -1.37
C GLY A 74 -17.34 17.90 -1.73
N GLY A 75 -16.58 17.21 -2.58
CA GLY A 75 -15.25 17.61 -3.02
C GLY A 75 -14.14 16.74 -2.42
N LEU A 76 -12.97 17.34 -2.28
CA LEU A 76 -11.80 16.73 -1.65
C LEU A 76 -12.01 16.69 -0.12
N PRO A 77 -11.59 15.65 0.60
CA PRO A 77 -11.57 15.71 2.07
C PRO A 77 -10.58 16.78 2.55
N SER A 78 -10.78 17.28 3.76
CA SER A 78 -9.81 18.16 4.41
C SER A 78 -8.47 17.42 4.62
N LEU A 79 -7.39 17.92 4.02
CA LEU A 79 -6.10 17.25 3.97
C LEU A 79 -5.11 17.81 4.97
N HIS A 80 -4.41 16.91 5.66
CA HIS A 80 -3.03 17.15 6.11
C HIS A 80 -2.10 16.33 5.23
N VAL A 81 -1.08 16.94 4.61
CA VAL A 81 -0.10 16.22 3.78
C VAL A 81 1.31 16.41 4.31
N GLY A 82 1.87 15.34 4.86
CA GLY A 82 3.26 15.27 5.32
C GLY A 82 4.12 14.50 4.35
N VAL A 83 5.37 14.96 4.15
CA VAL A 83 6.36 14.24 3.36
C VAL A 83 7.61 14.03 4.19
N VAL A 84 8.16 12.82 4.15
CA VAL A 84 9.40 12.43 4.83
C VAL A 84 10.25 11.61 3.87
N THR A 85 11.58 11.65 4.00
CA THR A 85 12.46 10.82 3.17
C THR A 85 13.03 9.62 3.93
N SER A 86 13.62 8.66 3.21
CA SER A 86 14.26 7.46 3.77
C SER A 86 15.59 7.74 4.50
N ASP A 87 16.17 8.95 4.35
CA ASP A 87 17.51 9.29 4.84
C ASP A 87 17.58 9.51 6.35
N LEU A 88 18.02 8.46 7.07
CA LEU A 88 18.41 8.52 8.47
C LEU A 88 19.94 8.47 8.68
N GLY A 89 20.71 8.64 7.60
CA GLY A 89 22.16 8.48 7.61
C GLY A 89 22.55 7.10 8.14
N THR A 90 23.43 7.10 9.15
CA THR A 90 23.94 5.89 9.79
C THR A 90 23.34 5.66 11.18
N SER A 91 22.18 6.26 11.45
CA SER A 91 21.43 6.06 12.69
C SER A 91 20.82 4.66 12.76
N GLY A 92 20.69 4.14 13.98
CA GLY A 92 19.91 2.95 14.29
C GLY A 92 19.05 3.17 15.54
N SER A 93 18.04 2.34 15.76
CA SER A 93 17.08 2.55 16.86
C SER A 93 17.57 2.16 18.26
N LEU A 94 18.60 1.31 18.38
CA LEU A 94 19.22 0.98 19.68
C LEU A 94 20.06 2.14 20.23
N ASP A 95 20.61 2.98 19.36
CA ASP A 95 21.39 4.15 19.74
C ASP A 95 21.15 5.31 18.77
N PRO A 96 19.97 5.96 18.84
CA PRO A 96 19.56 6.97 17.87
C PRO A 96 20.34 8.29 17.98
N GLU A 97 21.06 8.50 19.08
CA GLU A 97 21.86 9.72 19.31
C GLU A 97 23.32 9.57 18.86
N ASN A 98 23.81 8.33 18.73
CA ASN A 98 25.19 8.04 18.31
C ASN A 98 25.17 7.24 16.99
N PRO A 99 25.12 7.93 15.83
CA PRO A 99 25.13 7.27 14.54
C PRO A 99 26.43 6.50 14.29
N GLY A 100 26.34 5.45 13.48
CA GLY A 100 27.49 4.62 13.09
C GLY A 100 28.49 5.37 12.21
N PRO A 101 29.65 4.75 11.90
CA PRO A 101 30.66 5.35 11.02
C PRO A 101 30.06 5.76 9.66
N PRO A 102 30.48 6.88 9.06
CA PRO A 102 30.00 7.30 7.75
C PRO A 102 30.40 6.31 6.66
N VAL A 103 29.53 6.16 5.66
CA VAL A 103 29.75 5.31 4.48
C VAL A 103 29.83 6.19 3.25
N GLY A 104 30.92 6.08 2.47
CA GLY A 104 31.05 6.84 1.22
C GLY A 104 30.89 8.36 1.39
N ALA A 105 30.38 9.02 0.35
CA ALA A 105 30.09 10.46 0.35
C ALA A 105 28.58 10.70 0.12
N PRO A 106 27.90 11.48 0.98
CA PRO A 106 26.50 11.88 0.75
C PRO A 106 26.30 12.51 -0.63
N GLY A 107 25.16 12.21 -1.27
CA GLY A 107 24.91 12.59 -2.67
C GLY A 107 25.58 11.70 -3.73
N GLN A 108 26.38 10.72 -3.32
CA GLN A 108 26.96 9.68 -4.18
C GLN A 108 26.68 8.28 -3.60
N GLY A 109 25.48 8.11 -3.04
CA GLY A 109 25.05 6.88 -2.35
C GLY A 109 25.63 6.72 -0.93
N GLY A 110 26.43 7.67 -0.45
CA GLY A 110 26.96 7.63 0.91
C GLY A 110 25.98 8.12 1.98
N CYS A 111 26.28 7.76 3.23
CA CYS A 111 25.48 8.02 4.42
C CYS A 111 26.35 8.59 5.53
N ALA A 112 25.85 9.58 6.26
CA ALA A 112 26.59 10.15 7.39
C ALA A 112 25.65 10.67 8.48
N GLY A 113 26.05 10.47 9.73
CA GLY A 113 25.37 11.04 10.89
C GLY A 113 23.90 10.62 10.95
N ASN A 114 23.02 11.59 11.16
CA ASN A 114 21.59 11.36 11.30
C ASN A 114 20.79 11.54 10.00
N GLY A 115 21.45 11.80 8.88
CA GLY A 115 20.78 12.13 7.61
C GLY A 115 19.80 13.30 7.78
N LYS A 116 18.58 13.13 7.25
CA LYS A 116 17.44 14.04 7.45
C LYS A 116 16.65 13.73 8.72
N ASN A 117 16.95 12.63 9.41
CA ASN A 117 16.46 12.29 10.75
C ASN A 117 14.92 12.31 10.91
N GLY A 118 14.19 11.93 9.85
CA GLY A 118 12.71 11.97 9.82
C GLY A 118 12.12 13.38 9.84
N ALA A 119 12.90 14.41 9.54
CA ALA A 119 12.39 15.77 9.37
C ALA A 119 11.41 15.82 8.19
N SER A 120 10.36 16.62 8.35
CA SER A 120 9.42 16.85 7.25
C SER A 120 10.09 17.57 6.09
N ASN A 121 9.85 17.10 4.87
CA ASN A 121 10.07 17.92 3.69
C ASN A 121 8.98 19.00 3.65
N SER A 122 9.38 20.26 3.82
CA SER A 122 8.47 21.39 3.76
C SER A 122 9.10 22.51 2.92
N PRO A 123 8.69 22.68 1.65
CA PRO A 123 9.16 23.78 0.81
C PRO A 123 8.71 25.13 1.40
N GLU A 124 9.41 26.22 1.04
CA GLU A 124 9.12 27.58 1.53
C GLU A 124 7.68 28.07 1.25
N THR A 125 6.99 27.41 0.32
CA THR A 125 5.59 27.66 0.00
C THR A 125 4.62 27.16 1.07
N ILE A 126 5.07 26.32 2.01
CA ILE A 126 4.31 25.81 3.16
C ILE A 126 4.84 26.44 4.46
N ILE A 127 3.93 26.92 5.29
CA ILE A 127 4.21 27.49 6.61
C ILE A 127 3.92 26.41 7.65
N GLY A 128 4.97 25.71 8.08
CA GLY A 128 4.89 24.63 9.05
C GLY A 128 5.47 23.32 8.51
N PRO A 129 5.37 22.23 9.29
CA PRO A 129 6.03 20.98 8.95
C PRO A 129 5.23 20.09 7.97
N TYR A 130 4.01 20.47 7.59
CA TYR A 130 3.18 19.74 6.63
C TYR A 130 2.13 20.68 6.05
N LEU A 131 1.56 20.31 4.90
CA LEU A 131 0.51 21.05 4.24
C LEU A 131 -0.84 20.83 4.95
N ILE A 132 -1.64 21.89 5.09
CA ILE A 132 -3.00 21.88 5.62
C ILE A 132 -3.93 22.50 4.57
N HIS A 133 -4.93 21.74 4.15
CA HIS A 133 -5.96 22.15 3.20
C HIS A 133 -7.34 21.78 3.75
N ASP A 134 -8.11 22.77 4.20
CA ASP A 134 -9.46 22.54 4.74
C ASP A 134 -10.51 22.62 3.63
N GLU A 135 -11.44 21.67 3.61
CA GLU A 135 -12.63 21.66 2.76
C GLU A 135 -13.87 21.27 3.60
N PRO A 136 -14.89 22.14 3.72
CA PRO A 136 -14.94 23.50 3.16
C PRO A 136 -13.87 24.41 3.77
N PRO A 137 -13.44 25.47 3.07
CA PRO A 137 -12.42 26.38 3.58
C PRO A 137 -12.78 26.91 4.96
N SER A 138 -11.87 26.73 5.93
CA SER A 138 -12.03 27.30 7.26
C SER A 138 -11.84 28.82 7.22
N LEU A 139 -12.16 29.51 8.33
CA LEU A 139 -11.82 30.94 8.47
C LEU A 139 -10.29 31.16 8.52
N LEU A 140 -9.51 30.11 8.71
CA LEU A 140 -8.06 30.14 8.61
C LEU A 140 -7.68 29.97 7.14
N LEU A 141 -6.74 30.80 6.68
CA LEU A 141 -6.15 30.58 5.36
C LEU A 141 -5.38 29.26 5.36
N PRO A 142 -5.34 28.53 4.22
CA PRO A 142 -4.45 27.39 4.09
C PRO A 142 -3.03 27.82 4.44
N ASN A 143 -2.25 26.91 5.01
CA ASN A 143 -0.89 27.24 5.46
C ASN A 143 0.12 27.30 4.29
N TYR A 144 -0.33 27.38 3.05
CA TYR A 144 0.52 27.38 1.87
C TYR A 144 0.14 28.49 0.87
N ARG A 145 1.07 28.81 -0.03
CA ARG A 145 0.91 29.83 -1.08
C ARG A 145 0.79 29.19 -2.46
N GLY A 146 -0.17 29.66 -3.26
CA GLY A 146 -0.41 29.17 -4.62
C GLY A 146 -1.57 28.16 -4.70
N SER A 147 -1.67 27.43 -5.82
CA SER A 147 -2.66 26.35 -5.96
C SER A 147 -2.20 25.08 -5.24
N LEU A 148 -3.15 24.27 -4.77
CA LEU A 148 -2.87 22.98 -4.12
C LEU A 148 -1.96 22.10 -4.99
N THR A 149 -2.29 21.95 -6.28
CA THR A 149 -1.50 21.15 -7.23
C THR A 149 -0.05 21.64 -7.36
N SER A 150 0.17 22.96 -7.40
CA SER A 150 1.52 23.52 -7.53
C SER A 150 2.37 23.27 -6.29
N VAL A 151 1.77 23.40 -5.10
CA VAL A 151 2.48 23.14 -3.84
C VAL A 151 2.74 21.64 -3.64
N LEU A 152 1.78 20.77 -3.97
CA LEU A 152 2.01 19.32 -3.95
C LEU A 152 3.14 18.94 -4.91
N GLY A 153 3.17 19.48 -6.13
CA GLY A 153 4.26 19.21 -7.07
C GLY A 153 5.66 19.60 -6.55
N GLN A 154 5.77 20.62 -5.70
CA GLN A 154 7.02 20.98 -5.01
C GLN A 154 7.30 20.06 -3.82
N LEU A 155 6.27 19.77 -3.02
CA LEU A 155 6.35 18.96 -1.82
C LEU A 155 6.81 17.51 -2.10
N LEU A 156 6.49 16.97 -3.28
CA LEU A 156 6.83 15.60 -3.69
C LEU A 156 8.24 15.45 -4.28
N ARG A 157 8.93 16.55 -4.56
CA ARG A 157 10.29 16.54 -5.12
C ARG A 157 11.30 16.77 -4.01
N VAL A 158 11.72 15.68 -3.37
CA VAL A 158 12.57 15.70 -2.16
C VAL A 158 14.08 15.66 -2.46
N GLY A 159 14.44 15.48 -3.74
CA GLY A 159 15.83 15.37 -4.20
C GLY A 159 16.33 13.93 -4.26
N SER A 160 17.57 13.70 -4.72
CA SER A 160 18.13 12.36 -4.96
C SER A 160 19.53 12.20 -4.36
N THR A 161 19.77 12.82 -3.20
CA THR A 161 21.09 12.88 -2.54
C THR A 161 21.10 12.27 -1.14
N GLY A 162 20.02 11.60 -0.75
CA GLY A 162 19.87 10.89 0.50
C GLY A 162 20.78 9.66 0.59
N CYS A 163 20.75 9.04 1.76
CA CYS A 163 21.53 7.86 2.10
C CYS A 163 21.10 6.65 1.26
N GLY A 164 22.07 5.91 0.68
CA GLY A 164 21.85 4.67 -0.08
C GLY A 164 21.65 3.42 0.78
N PHE A 165 21.26 3.60 2.04
CA PHE A 165 20.83 2.55 2.97
C PHE A 165 19.47 3.01 3.50
N GLU A 166 18.47 2.85 2.66
CA GLU A 166 17.17 3.49 2.77
C GLU A 166 16.42 2.96 4.00
N GLN A 167 15.96 3.85 4.88
CA GLN A 167 15.23 3.46 6.10
C GLN A 167 13.79 4.00 6.09
N PRO A 168 12.97 3.65 5.07
CA PRO A 168 11.63 4.22 4.89
C PRO A 168 10.75 4.05 6.14
N LEU A 169 10.74 2.86 6.74
CA LEU A 169 9.83 2.60 7.87
C LEU A 169 10.24 3.35 9.14
N ALA A 170 11.51 3.29 9.51
CA ALA A 170 12.04 4.04 10.64
C ALA A 170 11.90 5.55 10.46
N ALA A 171 12.10 6.07 9.24
CA ALA A 171 11.95 7.48 8.95
C ALA A 171 10.50 7.95 9.09
N THR A 172 9.54 7.16 8.60
CA THR A 172 8.11 7.42 8.81
C THR A 172 7.75 7.44 10.30
N ARG A 173 8.28 6.52 11.11
CA ARG A 173 8.07 6.55 12.57
C ARG A 173 8.66 7.83 13.20
N ARG A 174 9.85 8.26 12.79
CA ARG A 174 10.47 9.51 13.27
C ARG A 174 9.69 10.76 12.84
N PHE A 175 9.08 10.75 11.65
CA PHE A 175 8.19 11.83 11.21
C PHE A 175 7.02 12.01 12.18
N PHE A 176 6.33 10.92 12.55
CA PHE A 176 5.22 11.01 13.50
C PHE A 176 5.67 11.45 14.89
N ALA A 177 6.83 10.96 15.37
CA ALA A 177 7.39 11.39 16.65
C ALA A 177 7.70 12.90 16.69
N ARG A 178 8.13 13.47 15.56
CA ARG A 178 8.39 14.92 15.41
C ARG A 178 7.13 15.76 15.22
N ASN A 179 6.06 15.14 14.73
CA ASN A 179 4.80 15.79 14.39
C ASN A 179 3.63 15.15 15.17
N PRO A 180 3.62 15.23 16.52
CA PRO A 180 2.61 14.56 17.34
C PRO A 180 1.18 15.08 17.13
N LEU A 181 1.02 16.24 16.49
CA LEU A 181 -0.27 16.85 16.15
C LEU A 181 -0.69 16.58 14.69
N PHE A 182 0.09 15.81 13.92
CA PHE A 182 -0.23 15.52 12.52
C PHE A 182 -1.50 14.67 12.41
N VAL A 183 -1.59 13.63 13.23
CA VAL A 183 -2.67 12.64 13.20
C VAL A 183 -3.89 13.16 13.95
N ARG A 184 -4.95 13.45 13.21
CA ARG A 184 -6.25 13.89 13.74
C ARG A 184 -7.11 12.67 14.12
N PRO A 185 -7.70 12.58 15.32
CA PRO A 185 -8.51 11.42 15.72
C PRO A 185 -9.70 11.14 14.79
N GLU A 186 -10.32 12.20 14.26
CA GLU A 186 -11.50 12.13 13.39
C GLU A 186 -11.17 11.83 11.92
N ALA A 187 -9.95 12.12 11.47
CA ALA A 187 -9.54 11.90 10.09
C ALA A 187 -9.17 10.43 9.85
N SER A 188 -9.23 10.00 8.60
CA SER A 188 -8.54 8.79 8.16
C SER A 188 -7.05 9.09 7.96
N LEU A 189 -6.19 8.09 8.07
CA LEU A 189 -4.74 8.20 7.85
C LEU A 189 -4.32 7.24 6.73
N ALA A 190 -3.60 7.77 5.76
CA ALA A 190 -2.96 7.01 4.71
C ALA A 190 -1.44 7.22 4.78
N ILE A 191 -0.69 6.11 4.79
CA ILE A 191 0.76 6.10 4.62
C ILE A 191 1.04 5.51 3.24
N ILE A 192 1.73 6.26 2.38
CA ILE A 192 2.16 5.80 1.06
C ILE A 192 3.68 5.87 1.01
N MET A 193 4.33 4.74 0.73
CA MET A 193 5.77 4.63 0.55
C MET A 193 6.12 4.60 -0.94
N LEU A 194 7.20 5.29 -1.32
CA LEU A 194 7.80 5.23 -2.65
C LEU A 194 9.29 4.90 -2.49
N ALA A 195 9.72 3.73 -2.96
CA ALA A 195 11.12 3.29 -2.88
C ALA A 195 11.49 2.29 -3.99
N ASP A 196 12.68 2.39 -4.55
CA ASP A 196 13.26 1.41 -5.48
C ASP A 196 14.14 0.36 -4.77
N GLU A 197 14.36 0.52 -3.47
CA GLU A 197 14.95 -0.47 -2.58
C GLU A 197 14.00 -0.93 -1.45
N ASP A 198 14.36 -2.06 -0.81
CA ASP A 198 13.64 -2.56 0.36
C ASP A 198 13.99 -1.77 1.64
N ASP A 199 13.22 -1.96 2.70
CA ASP A 199 13.45 -1.29 3.97
C ASP A 199 14.72 -1.80 4.67
N CYS A 200 15.66 -0.88 4.94
CA CYS A 200 16.87 -1.10 5.71
C CYS A 200 16.78 -0.45 7.10
N SER A 201 15.61 -0.37 7.74
CA SER A 201 15.46 0.24 9.06
C SER A 201 16.42 -0.37 10.08
N ILE A 202 17.45 0.40 10.46
CA ILE A 202 18.58 -0.11 11.23
C ILE A 202 18.22 -0.15 12.71
N ARG A 203 18.48 -1.30 13.32
CA ARG A 203 18.41 -1.53 14.76
C ARG A 203 19.72 -1.14 15.44
N ASP A 204 20.83 -1.75 15.04
CA ASP A 204 22.15 -1.54 15.66
C ASP A 204 23.08 -0.76 14.70
N PRO A 205 23.52 0.47 15.03
CA PRO A 205 24.45 1.23 14.19
C PRO A 205 25.79 0.54 13.90
N ALA A 206 26.15 -0.51 14.67
CA ALA A 206 27.28 -1.38 14.34
C ALA A 206 27.15 -2.07 12.97
N PHE A 207 25.95 -2.08 12.38
CA PHE A 207 25.70 -2.44 10.99
C PHE A 207 26.60 -1.69 9.99
N PHE A 208 27.00 -0.46 10.29
CA PHE A 208 27.88 0.36 9.44
C PHE A 208 29.38 0.19 9.76
N SER A 209 29.73 -0.78 10.61
CA SER A 209 31.13 -1.05 10.93
C SER A 209 31.91 -1.68 9.76
N SER A 210 33.23 -1.64 9.86
CA SER A 210 34.14 -2.29 8.92
C SER A 210 34.28 -3.81 9.12
N ASP A 211 33.39 -4.44 9.89
CA ASP A 211 33.41 -5.90 10.09
C ASP A 211 32.84 -6.63 8.86
N GLU A 212 33.70 -6.82 7.86
CA GLU A 212 33.32 -7.56 6.65
C GLU A 212 33.26 -9.07 6.86
N ALA A 213 33.82 -9.61 7.95
CA ALA A 213 33.79 -11.04 8.21
C ALA A 213 32.39 -11.50 8.62
N GLU A 214 31.70 -10.72 9.45
CA GLU A 214 30.31 -10.97 9.85
C GLU A 214 29.33 -10.43 8.79
N LEU A 215 29.45 -9.15 8.43
CA LEU A 215 28.45 -8.42 7.64
C LEU A 215 28.71 -8.44 6.13
N GLY A 216 29.86 -8.94 5.67
CA GLY A 216 30.31 -8.81 4.27
C GLY A 216 30.65 -7.36 3.88
N PRO A 217 30.86 -7.08 2.57
CA PRO A 217 31.18 -5.75 2.11
C PRO A 217 30.17 -4.70 2.56
N LEU A 218 30.63 -3.48 2.84
CA LEU A 218 29.78 -2.36 3.26
C LEU A 218 29.01 -1.78 2.07
N THR A 219 28.01 -2.52 1.61
CA THR A 219 27.08 -2.16 0.54
C THR A 219 25.64 -2.35 0.99
N SER A 220 24.66 -1.80 0.26
CA SER A 220 23.24 -1.99 0.53
C SER A 220 22.81 -3.48 0.51
N MET A 221 23.64 -4.38 -0.02
CA MET A 221 23.45 -5.84 0.11
C MET A 221 23.34 -6.29 1.57
N ARG A 222 23.95 -5.57 2.53
CA ARG A 222 23.79 -5.84 3.96
C ARG A 222 22.32 -5.73 4.39
N CYS A 223 21.55 -4.80 3.83
CA CYS A 223 20.13 -4.62 4.15
C CYS A 223 19.34 -5.91 3.86
N THR A 224 19.58 -6.51 2.70
CA THR A 224 18.93 -7.78 2.33
C THR A 224 19.44 -8.95 3.16
N ARG A 225 20.77 -9.07 3.37
CA ARG A 225 21.36 -10.17 4.14
C ARG A 225 20.90 -10.22 5.59
N GLU A 226 20.71 -9.04 6.19
CA GLU A 226 20.32 -8.90 7.59
C GLU A 226 18.81 -8.74 7.77
N GLY A 227 18.08 -8.24 6.77
CA GLY A 227 16.66 -7.94 6.84
C GLY A 227 15.74 -8.97 6.19
N VAL A 228 16.27 -9.88 5.37
CA VAL A 228 15.49 -10.90 4.64
C VAL A 228 16.04 -12.30 4.94
N GLU A 229 15.15 -13.28 4.97
CA GLU A 229 15.46 -14.71 4.98
C GLU A 229 14.75 -15.40 3.82
N CYS A 230 15.43 -16.35 3.17
CA CYS A 230 14.92 -17.17 2.07
C CYS A 230 15.31 -18.64 2.35
N ASP A 231 14.79 -19.58 1.55
CA ASP A 231 15.15 -20.99 1.70
C ASP A 231 16.62 -21.27 1.36
N GLU A 232 17.17 -20.55 0.37
CA GLU A 232 18.57 -20.62 -0.04
C GLU A 232 19.42 -19.52 0.62
N SER A 233 20.72 -19.79 0.76
CA SER A 233 21.65 -18.82 1.34
C SER A 233 21.74 -17.52 0.54
N LEU A 234 21.62 -16.36 1.21
CA LEU A 234 21.81 -15.04 0.61
C LEU A 234 23.28 -14.69 0.33
N THR A 235 24.23 -15.56 0.70
CA THR A 235 25.66 -15.40 0.35
C THR A 235 26.05 -16.15 -0.92
N GLU A 236 25.11 -16.82 -1.58
CA GLU A 236 25.35 -17.61 -2.78
C GLU A 236 24.59 -17.03 -3.97
N VAL A 237 25.26 -16.97 -5.13
CA VAL A 237 24.67 -16.52 -6.39
C VAL A 237 23.53 -17.46 -6.80
N GLY A 238 22.44 -16.91 -7.33
CA GLY A 238 21.30 -17.65 -7.83
C GLY A 238 19.96 -17.10 -7.37
N ALA A 239 18.88 -17.68 -7.89
CA ALA A 239 17.52 -17.38 -7.46
C ALA A 239 17.31 -17.77 -6.00
N LYS A 240 16.40 -17.04 -5.35
CA LYS A 240 15.96 -17.27 -3.98
C LYS A 240 14.45 -17.45 -3.95
N THR A 241 13.99 -18.34 -3.09
CA THR A 241 12.58 -18.70 -2.97
C THR A 241 12.09 -18.54 -1.52
N ASN A 242 10.78 -18.39 -1.37
CA ASN A 242 10.10 -18.22 -0.08
C ASN A 242 10.71 -17.12 0.82
N CYS A 243 11.18 -16.05 0.17
CA CYS A 243 11.79 -14.91 0.83
C CYS A 243 10.76 -14.11 1.63
N ARG A 244 11.13 -13.74 2.86
CA ARG A 244 10.32 -12.98 3.82
C ARG A 244 11.22 -12.13 4.71
N ALA A 245 10.64 -11.16 5.40
CA ALA A 245 11.36 -10.32 6.35
C ALA A 245 11.92 -11.17 7.51
N ARG A 246 13.22 -11.05 7.77
CA ARG A 246 13.87 -11.66 8.92
C ARG A 246 13.43 -10.95 10.21
N ARG A 247 13.07 -11.74 11.22
CA ARG A 247 12.53 -11.26 12.51
C ARG A 247 13.56 -11.20 13.65
N ASP A 248 14.59 -12.02 13.59
CA ASP A 248 15.60 -12.19 14.64
C ASP A 248 16.93 -11.48 14.32
N SER A 249 16.92 -10.54 13.39
CA SER A 249 18.10 -9.77 13.02
C SER A 249 18.64 -8.96 14.20
N ARG A 250 19.95 -9.02 14.41
CA ARG A 250 20.65 -8.15 15.36
C ARG A 250 20.70 -6.70 14.86
N TYR A 251 20.78 -6.52 13.54
CA TYR A 251 21.18 -5.24 12.93
C TYR A 251 20.05 -4.50 12.24
N VAL A 252 19.09 -5.21 11.66
CA VAL A 252 17.89 -4.63 11.03
C VAL A 252 16.71 -4.85 11.98
N GLU A 253 15.80 -3.90 12.04
CA GLU A 253 14.64 -4.02 12.91
C GLU A 253 13.71 -5.15 12.47
N ASP A 254 13.03 -5.77 13.43
CA ASP A 254 11.86 -6.59 13.15
C ASP A 254 10.78 -5.70 12.51
N ILE A 255 10.19 -6.17 11.41
CA ILE A 255 9.12 -5.46 10.69
C ILE A 255 7.90 -5.20 11.59
N ASP A 256 7.69 -6.01 12.61
CA ASP A 256 6.61 -5.87 13.59
C ASP A 256 6.73 -4.60 14.43
N VAL A 257 7.94 -4.04 14.58
CA VAL A 257 8.14 -2.72 15.21
C VAL A 257 7.36 -1.65 14.45
N SER A 258 7.43 -1.68 13.12
CA SER A 258 6.75 -0.71 12.26
C SER A 258 5.26 -1.00 12.14
N ARG A 259 4.87 -2.28 11.99
CA ARG A 259 3.46 -2.71 12.00
C ARG A 259 2.74 -2.23 13.25
N THR A 260 3.27 -2.57 14.42
CA THR A 260 2.67 -2.22 15.72
C THR A 260 2.60 -0.71 15.91
N PHE A 261 3.65 0.02 15.50
CA PHE A 261 3.65 1.47 15.59
C PHE A 261 2.57 2.09 14.70
N PHE A 262 2.45 1.67 13.45
CA PHE A 262 1.45 2.22 12.52
C PHE A 262 0.04 1.90 13.00
N GLU A 263 -0.24 0.67 13.42
CA GLU A 263 -1.55 0.28 13.97
C GLU A 263 -1.94 1.14 15.18
N ALA A 264 -0.97 1.54 16.02
CA ALA A 264 -1.23 2.39 17.18
C ALA A 264 -1.54 3.87 16.83
N LEU A 265 -1.34 4.32 15.59
CA LEU A 265 -1.62 5.70 15.18
C LEU A 265 -3.13 6.02 15.13
N LYS A 266 -3.99 5.00 15.01
CA LYS A 266 -5.44 5.16 15.01
C LYS A 266 -6.05 4.19 16.00
N ALA A 267 -7.06 4.66 16.74
CA ALA A 267 -7.81 3.81 17.65
C ALA A 267 -8.55 2.69 16.92
N ARG A 268 -8.93 2.92 15.65
CA ARG A 268 -9.65 1.95 14.83
C ARG A 268 -8.85 1.58 13.56
N PRO A 269 -8.65 0.28 13.26
CA PRO A 269 -7.90 -0.15 12.08
C PRO A 269 -8.48 0.31 10.74
N ASP A 270 -9.80 0.44 10.63
CA ASP A 270 -10.50 0.89 9.40
C ASP A 270 -10.19 2.36 9.03
N GLN A 271 -9.55 3.13 9.91
CA GLN A 271 -9.09 4.49 9.64
C GLN A 271 -7.66 4.54 9.11
N LEU A 272 -6.94 3.42 9.05
CA LEU A 272 -5.54 3.39 8.62
C LEU A 272 -5.38 2.57 7.35
N THR A 273 -4.80 3.22 6.34
CA THR A 273 -4.37 2.60 5.08
C THR A 273 -2.85 2.67 4.96
N VAL A 274 -2.20 1.58 4.55
CA VAL A 274 -0.76 1.55 4.32
C VAL A 274 -0.49 0.97 2.93
N SER A 275 0.07 1.79 2.05
CA SER A 275 0.31 1.43 0.66
C SER A 275 1.75 1.70 0.25
N ALA A 276 2.21 1.06 -0.82
CA ALA A 276 3.54 1.28 -1.34
C ALA A 276 3.60 1.16 -2.86
N ILE A 277 4.39 2.04 -3.48
CA ILE A 277 4.86 1.94 -4.86
C ILE A 277 6.33 1.54 -4.76
N VAL A 278 6.64 0.26 -4.98
CA VAL A 278 8.00 -0.28 -4.73
C VAL A 278 8.46 -1.24 -5.82
N GLY A 279 9.73 -1.67 -5.79
CA GLY A 279 10.20 -2.76 -6.63
C GLY A 279 9.41 -4.05 -6.36
N PRO A 280 9.01 -4.83 -7.38
CA PRO A 280 8.30 -6.08 -7.19
C PRO A 280 9.04 -6.99 -6.18
N PRO A 281 8.36 -7.58 -5.18
CA PRO A 281 9.04 -8.34 -4.12
C PRO A 281 9.66 -9.66 -4.62
N ALA A 282 9.36 -10.06 -5.85
CA ALA A 282 9.96 -11.20 -6.54
C ALA A 282 10.17 -10.86 -8.03
N PRO A 283 11.12 -11.51 -8.71
CA PRO A 283 12.04 -12.52 -8.19
C PRO A 283 13.12 -11.93 -7.28
N VAL A 284 13.54 -12.68 -6.27
CA VAL A 284 14.73 -12.38 -5.48
C VAL A 284 15.87 -13.22 -6.03
N ALA A 285 17.01 -12.60 -6.37
CA ALA A 285 18.19 -13.33 -6.83
C ALA A 285 19.46 -12.61 -6.42
N ILE A 286 20.51 -13.38 -6.20
CA ILE A 286 21.85 -12.88 -5.87
C ILE A 286 22.73 -13.04 -7.10
N GLU A 287 23.48 -11.99 -7.46
CA GLU A 287 24.37 -11.95 -8.62
C GLU A 287 25.77 -11.46 -8.26
N LEU A 288 26.69 -11.59 -9.21
CA LEU A 288 27.99 -10.93 -9.15
C LEU A 288 27.91 -9.63 -9.95
N ARG A 289 28.12 -8.50 -9.29
CA ARG A 289 28.15 -7.19 -9.92
C ARG A 289 29.54 -6.58 -9.81
N GLN A 290 30.02 -6.02 -10.90
CA GLN A 290 31.24 -5.23 -10.88
C GLN A 290 30.92 -3.81 -10.38
N ILE A 291 31.46 -3.45 -9.23
CA ILE A 291 31.41 -2.11 -8.67
C ILE A 291 32.84 -1.57 -8.66
N ASN A 292 33.08 -0.53 -9.47
CA ASN A 292 34.43 -0.04 -9.78
C ASN A 292 35.33 -1.17 -10.33
N THR A 293 36.40 -1.52 -9.61
CA THR A 293 37.36 -2.56 -9.97
C THR A 293 37.11 -3.89 -9.24
N GLN A 294 36.08 -3.96 -8.38
CA GLN A 294 35.79 -5.13 -7.56
C GLN A 294 34.53 -5.84 -8.06
N ILE A 295 34.55 -7.17 -8.03
CA ILE A 295 33.36 -7.99 -8.22
C ILE A 295 32.83 -8.32 -6.83
N VAL A 296 31.60 -7.91 -6.56
CA VAL A 296 30.94 -8.13 -5.28
C VAL A 296 29.63 -8.87 -5.48
N ILE A 297 29.21 -9.59 -4.45
CA ILE A 297 27.86 -10.15 -4.37
C ILE A 297 26.87 -8.98 -4.26
N SER A 298 25.80 -9.03 -5.04
CA SER A 298 24.78 -7.98 -5.10
C SER A 298 23.40 -8.58 -5.27
N LEU A 299 22.38 -7.86 -4.80
CA LEU A 299 20.99 -8.17 -5.06
C LEU A 299 20.68 -7.82 -6.52
N ALA A 300 20.18 -8.79 -7.27
CA ALA A 300 19.69 -8.56 -8.63
C ALA A 300 18.41 -7.72 -8.58
N HIS A 301 18.24 -6.86 -9.59
CA HIS A 301 17.02 -6.08 -9.74
C HIS A 301 15.83 -6.99 -10.02
N SER A 302 14.70 -6.77 -9.35
CA SER A 302 13.44 -7.49 -9.66
C SER A 302 12.79 -6.94 -10.91
N CYS A 303 13.13 -5.70 -11.30
CA CYS A 303 12.75 -5.12 -12.56
C CYS A 303 13.82 -4.19 -13.13
N VAL A 304 13.88 -4.09 -14.45
CA VAL A 304 14.73 -3.14 -15.18
C VAL A 304 13.96 -2.61 -16.37
N ARG A 305 14.05 -1.31 -16.61
CA ARG A 305 13.43 -0.61 -17.73
C ARG A 305 14.40 0.33 -18.37
N GLN A 306 14.19 0.57 -19.66
CA GLN A 306 15.07 1.41 -20.46
C GLN A 306 14.29 2.46 -21.26
N PRO A 307 13.56 3.39 -20.61
CA PRO A 307 12.94 4.51 -21.32
C PRO A 307 14.03 5.36 -21.98
N THR A 308 13.91 5.59 -23.29
CA THR A 308 14.79 6.37 -24.18
C THR A 308 16.13 6.83 -23.55
N GLY A 309 17.10 5.90 -23.50
CA GLY A 309 18.49 6.21 -23.13
C GLY A 309 18.81 6.23 -21.63
N ARG A 310 17.87 5.91 -20.74
CA ARG A 310 18.10 5.79 -19.30
C ARG A 310 17.64 4.46 -18.76
N VAL A 311 18.44 3.85 -17.88
CA VAL A 311 18.06 2.64 -17.16
C VAL A 311 17.39 3.04 -15.85
N ILE A 312 16.18 2.54 -15.60
CA ILE A 312 15.48 2.61 -14.33
C ILE A 312 15.36 1.19 -13.82
N ALA A 313 15.83 0.92 -12.61
CA ALA A 313 15.80 -0.42 -12.04
C ALA A 313 15.33 -0.32 -10.58
N ALA A 314 14.73 -1.39 -10.09
CA ALA A 314 14.35 -1.50 -8.69
C ALA A 314 14.74 -2.87 -8.16
N ASN A 315 15.13 -2.90 -6.89
CA ASN A 315 15.42 -4.10 -6.15
C ASN A 315 14.14 -4.68 -5.53
N PRO A 316 14.11 -5.99 -5.23
CA PRO A 316 12.96 -6.60 -4.57
C PRO A 316 12.67 -5.98 -3.19
N ALA A 317 11.47 -5.43 -3.00
CA ALA A 317 11.02 -4.83 -1.73
C ALA A 317 10.27 -5.84 -0.84
N VAL A 318 10.95 -6.90 -0.41
CA VAL A 318 10.37 -8.03 0.33
C VAL A 318 9.71 -7.58 1.64
N ARG A 319 10.42 -6.80 2.46
CA ARG A 319 9.97 -6.38 3.78
C ARG A 319 8.81 -5.39 3.70
N ILE A 320 8.89 -4.42 2.78
CA ILE A 320 7.80 -3.45 2.57
C ILE A 320 6.55 -4.16 2.05
N ALA A 321 6.69 -5.08 1.10
CA ALA A 321 5.55 -5.84 0.57
C ALA A 321 4.87 -6.69 1.64
N GLU A 322 5.65 -7.33 2.51
CA GLU A 322 5.12 -8.09 3.65
C GLU A 322 4.35 -7.21 4.62
N LEU A 323 4.90 -6.05 5.00
CA LEU A 323 4.20 -5.08 5.86
C LEU A 323 2.88 -4.62 5.25
N VAL A 324 2.88 -4.21 3.98
CA VAL A 324 1.67 -3.75 3.28
C VAL A 324 0.61 -4.87 3.23
N GLY A 325 1.03 -6.11 3.03
CA GLY A 325 0.16 -7.29 3.01
C GLY A 325 -0.63 -7.50 4.30
N GLU A 326 -0.07 -7.16 5.45
CA GLU A 326 -0.74 -7.24 6.76
C GLU A 326 -1.98 -6.33 6.86
N PHE A 327 -2.07 -5.27 6.04
CA PHE A 327 -3.20 -4.36 6.02
C PHE A 327 -4.37 -4.83 5.14
N ARG A 328 -4.23 -5.94 4.39
CA ARG A 328 -5.31 -6.59 3.62
C ARG A 328 -6.07 -5.62 2.71
N SER A 329 -7.40 -5.51 2.88
CA SER A 329 -8.29 -4.60 2.14
C SER A 329 -7.97 -3.11 2.35
N ARG A 330 -7.09 -2.79 3.32
CA ARG A 330 -6.56 -1.46 3.66
C ARG A 330 -5.09 -1.29 3.24
N GLY A 331 -4.53 -2.23 2.49
CA GLY A 331 -3.19 -2.12 1.92
C GLY A 331 -3.22 -2.23 0.40
N ALA A 332 -2.35 -1.48 -0.27
CA ALA A 332 -2.17 -1.57 -1.71
C ALA A 332 -0.68 -1.55 -2.07
N LEU A 333 -0.26 -2.54 -2.85
CA LEU A 333 1.12 -2.69 -3.33
C LEU A 333 1.13 -2.54 -4.85
N THR A 334 1.86 -1.55 -5.35
CA THR A 334 2.05 -1.29 -6.78
C THR A 334 3.53 -1.16 -7.11
N SER A 335 3.86 -1.07 -8.39
CA SER A 335 5.26 -1.15 -8.85
C SER A 335 5.85 0.21 -9.23
N VAL A 336 7.09 0.48 -8.83
CA VAL A 336 7.88 1.61 -9.38
C VAL A 336 8.32 1.38 -10.83
N CYS A 337 8.14 0.16 -11.34
CA CYS A 337 8.52 -0.25 -12.68
C CYS A 337 7.46 0.06 -13.73
N ASP A 338 6.49 0.90 -13.42
CA ASP A 338 5.54 1.39 -14.41
C ASP A 338 5.98 2.77 -14.94
N ASP A 339 5.61 3.10 -16.18
CA ASP A 339 5.99 4.40 -16.80
C ASP A 339 5.20 5.57 -16.23
N ASP A 340 3.96 5.30 -15.86
CA ASP A 340 3.01 6.27 -15.35
C ASP A 340 2.47 5.72 -14.03
N PHE A 341 2.46 6.56 -13.00
CA PHE A 341 1.93 6.23 -11.68
C PHE A 341 0.46 6.60 -11.52
N SER A 342 -0.18 7.19 -12.54
CA SER A 342 -1.57 7.63 -12.48
C SER A 342 -2.55 6.46 -12.18
N PRO A 343 -2.49 5.31 -12.88
CA PRO A 343 -3.35 4.16 -12.55
C PRO A 343 -3.12 3.60 -11.13
N GLN A 344 -1.87 3.57 -10.68
CA GLN A 344 -1.44 3.06 -9.38
C GLN A 344 -1.94 3.97 -8.27
N LEU A 345 -1.83 5.28 -8.46
CA LEU A 345 -2.32 6.28 -7.53
C LEU A 345 -3.85 6.33 -7.49
N ALA A 346 -4.53 6.11 -8.62
CA ALA A 346 -5.97 5.89 -8.63
C ALA A 346 -6.36 4.65 -7.81
N HIS A 347 -5.65 3.53 -7.99
CA HIS A 347 -5.88 2.29 -7.23
C HIS A 347 -5.59 2.46 -5.72
N ILE A 348 -4.51 3.12 -5.35
CA ILE A 348 -4.21 3.48 -3.95
C ILE A 348 -5.30 4.40 -3.40
N GLY A 349 -5.74 5.39 -4.19
CA GLY A 349 -6.83 6.30 -3.83
C GLY A 349 -8.14 5.57 -3.56
N MET A 350 -8.47 4.55 -4.35
CA MET A 350 -9.62 3.66 -4.12
C MET A 350 -9.51 2.89 -2.79
N THR A 351 -8.30 2.44 -2.45
CA THR A 351 -8.03 1.78 -1.16
C THR A 351 -8.24 2.76 0.00
N ILE A 352 -7.71 3.98 -0.11
CA ILE A 352 -7.91 5.06 0.89
C ILE A 352 -9.39 5.44 1.00
N LYS A 353 -10.12 5.48 -0.12
CA LYS A 353 -11.54 5.85 -0.18
C LYS A 353 -12.41 5.00 0.75
N ARG A 354 -12.05 3.72 0.95
CA ARG A 354 -12.71 2.82 1.91
C ARG A 354 -12.61 3.38 3.33
N SER A 355 -11.44 3.84 3.76
CA SER A 355 -11.28 4.48 5.06
C SER A 355 -12.09 5.77 5.22
N LEU A 356 -12.54 6.39 4.13
CA LEU A 356 -13.42 7.57 4.13
C LEU A 356 -14.91 7.20 4.22
N GLY A 357 -15.23 5.91 4.31
CA GLY A 357 -16.61 5.41 4.37
C GLY A 357 -17.23 5.09 3.02
N ILE A 358 -16.45 5.08 1.93
CA ILE A 358 -16.93 4.80 0.57
C ILE A 358 -16.26 3.53 0.04
N ALA A 359 -17.03 2.43 -0.01
CA ALA A 359 -16.54 1.15 -0.49
C ALA A 359 -17.04 0.85 -1.91
N CYS A 360 -16.10 0.76 -2.85
CA CYS A 360 -16.31 0.24 -4.19
C CYS A 360 -15.89 -1.23 -4.26
N ILE A 361 -16.69 -2.02 -4.96
CA ILE A 361 -16.50 -3.46 -5.12
C ILE A 361 -16.11 -3.74 -6.57
N ASP A 362 -14.96 -4.38 -6.74
CA ASP A 362 -14.59 -5.00 -8.00
C ASP A 362 -15.25 -6.38 -8.06
N ALA A 363 -16.20 -6.56 -8.99
CA ALA A 363 -16.94 -7.80 -9.12
C ALA A 363 -16.25 -8.83 -10.01
N ALA A 364 -15.15 -8.48 -10.69
CA ALA A 364 -14.48 -9.37 -11.64
C ALA A 364 -13.98 -10.67 -11.00
N ALA A 365 -13.64 -10.63 -9.70
CA ALA A 365 -13.15 -11.77 -8.93
C ALA A 365 -14.22 -12.43 -8.04
N LEU A 366 -15.48 -12.03 -8.15
CA LEU A 366 -16.55 -12.47 -7.25
C LEU A 366 -17.53 -13.40 -7.96
N ALA A 367 -18.10 -14.34 -7.20
CA ALA A 367 -19.14 -15.21 -7.69
C ALA A 367 -20.45 -14.43 -7.84
N ASP A 368 -20.99 -14.42 -9.06
CA ASP A 368 -22.33 -13.91 -9.35
C ASP A 368 -23.34 -15.07 -9.32
N GLY A 369 -23.99 -15.23 -8.18
CA GLY A 369 -24.91 -16.34 -7.93
C GLY A 369 -26.39 -16.02 -8.19
N ARG A 370 -26.74 -14.83 -8.69
CA ARG A 370 -28.15 -14.37 -8.70
C ARG A 370 -28.73 -14.22 -10.10
N ALA A 371 -30.02 -14.55 -10.22
CA ALA A 371 -30.77 -14.51 -11.49
C ALA A 371 -31.26 -13.10 -11.89
N ALA A 372 -30.83 -12.04 -11.20
CA ALA A 372 -31.24 -10.67 -11.51
C ALA A 372 -30.39 -10.09 -12.66
N PRO A 373 -30.92 -9.17 -13.48
CA PRO A 373 -30.13 -8.53 -14.54
C PRO A 373 -28.95 -7.72 -13.99
N GLY A 374 -27.77 -7.86 -14.60
CA GLY A 374 -26.53 -7.20 -14.19
C GLY A 374 -25.72 -8.00 -13.17
N VAL A 375 -24.46 -7.61 -12.95
CA VAL A 375 -23.55 -8.31 -12.03
C VAL A 375 -24.00 -8.13 -10.59
N GLN A 376 -24.29 -9.23 -9.89
CA GLN A 376 -24.84 -9.22 -8.53
C GLN A 376 -24.07 -10.16 -7.60
N PRO A 377 -22.84 -9.80 -7.18
CA PRO A 377 -21.99 -10.64 -6.35
C PRO A 377 -22.73 -11.14 -5.11
N SER A 378 -22.54 -12.41 -4.74
CA SER A 378 -23.13 -12.98 -3.52
C SER A 378 -22.37 -12.44 -2.30
N CYS A 379 -22.88 -11.36 -1.72
CA CYS A 379 -22.29 -10.69 -0.57
C CYS A 379 -23.25 -10.61 0.60
N GLU A 380 -22.68 -10.57 1.80
CA GLU A 380 -23.30 -10.28 3.08
C GLU A 380 -22.63 -9.04 3.70
N ALA A 381 -23.38 -8.25 4.46
CA ALA A 381 -22.85 -7.09 5.16
C ALA A 381 -23.26 -7.12 6.63
N ARG A 382 -22.42 -6.57 7.50
CA ARG A 382 -22.68 -6.43 8.93
C ARG A 382 -22.13 -5.11 9.45
N ASP A 383 -22.86 -4.51 10.38
CA ASP A 383 -22.31 -3.48 11.26
C ASP A 383 -21.51 -4.18 12.36
N VAL A 384 -20.31 -3.69 12.66
CA VAL A 384 -19.50 -4.13 13.79
C VAL A 384 -19.25 -2.93 14.70
N ARG A 385 -19.76 -3.00 15.92
CA ARG A 385 -19.56 -1.94 16.93
C ARG A 385 -18.16 -2.00 17.53
N GLU A 386 -17.78 -0.99 18.31
CA GLU A 386 -16.46 -0.93 18.97
C GLU A 386 -16.19 -2.13 19.89
N ASP A 387 -17.24 -2.70 20.49
CA ASP A 387 -17.15 -3.91 21.32
C ASP A 387 -16.98 -5.21 20.51
N GLY A 388 -16.91 -5.10 19.18
CA GLY A 388 -16.80 -6.21 18.25
C GLY A 388 -18.12 -6.91 17.94
N THR A 389 -19.25 -6.45 18.48
CA THR A 389 -20.55 -7.09 18.27
C THR A 389 -21.02 -6.91 16.82
N PRO A 390 -21.19 -8.00 16.05
CA PRO A 390 -21.70 -7.91 14.69
C PRO A 390 -23.23 -7.84 14.69
N THR A 391 -23.80 -7.02 13.80
CA THR A 391 -25.23 -6.92 13.51
C THR A 391 -25.42 -7.07 12.00
N ALA A 392 -26.07 -8.14 11.57
CA ALA A 392 -26.28 -8.40 10.15
C ALA A 392 -27.16 -7.30 9.52
N LEU A 393 -26.73 -6.84 8.35
CA LEU A 393 -27.49 -5.93 7.50
C LEU A 393 -28.13 -6.76 6.38
N PRO A 394 -29.46 -6.94 6.37
CA PRO A 394 -30.13 -7.61 5.25
C PRO A 394 -29.96 -6.81 3.95
N ARG A 395 -30.19 -7.44 2.79
CA ARG A 395 -30.24 -6.72 1.51
C ARG A 395 -31.49 -5.84 1.40
N CYS A 396 -31.37 -4.71 0.72
CA CYS A 396 -32.50 -3.86 0.40
C CYS A 396 -33.36 -4.43 -0.76
N PRO A 397 -34.68 -4.13 -0.80
CA PRO A 397 -35.44 -3.43 0.23
C PRO A 397 -35.69 -4.33 1.45
N ALA A 398 -35.41 -3.81 2.65
CA ALA A 398 -35.74 -4.48 3.90
C ALA A 398 -37.12 -4.01 4.42
N ALA A 399 -37.59 -4.65 5.50
CA ALA A 399 -38.81 -4.22 6.18
C ALA A 399 -38.67 -2.77 6.72
N PRO A 400 -39.79 -2.02 6.86
CA PRO A 400 -39.74 -0.67 7.42
C PRO A 400 -39.06 -0.65 8.79
N GLY A 401 -38.15 0.31 9.01
CA GLY A 401 -37.42 0.43 10.27
C GLY A 401 -36.21 -0.49 10.41
N VAL A 402 -35.83 -1.22 9.36
CA VAL A 402 -34.65 -2.08 9.33
C VAL A 402 -33.57 -1.48 8.44
N ASP A 403 -32.37 -1.28 8.99
CA ASP A 403 -31.18 -0.90 8.22
C ASP A 403 -30.83 -2.03 7.24
N CYS A 404 -30.43 -1.68 6.01
CA CYS A 404 -30.11 -2.66 4.97
C CYS A 404 -28.94 -2.19 4.10
N PHE A 405 -28.33 -3.12 3.36
CA PHE A 405 -27.31 -2.78 2.36
C PHE A 405 -27.77 -3.12 0.95
N GLU A 406 -27.21 -2.43 -0.02
CA GLU A 406 -27.34 -2.74 -1.44
C GLU A 406 -26.05 -2.45 -2.19
N LEU A 407 -25.85 -3.14 -3.31
CA LEU A 407 -24.80 -2.86 -4.28
C LEU A 407 -25.45 -2.08 -5.43
N VAL A 408 -25.00 -0.84 -5.65
CA VAL A 408 -25.55 0.04 -6.70
C VAL A 408 -24.46 0.41 -7.69
N ALA A 409 -24.81 0.48 -8.97
CA ALA A 409 -23.93 1.05 -9.98
C ALA A 409 -23.81 2.56 -9.76
N ASP A 410 -22.60 3.02 -9.49
CA ASP A 410 -22.26 4.41 -9.19
C ASP A 410 -20.98 4.80 -9.93
N PRO A 411 -21.06 5.10 -11.25
CA PRO A 411 -19.89 5.45 -12.06
C PRO A 411 -19.20 6.75 -11.65
N ARG A 412 -19.83 7.55 -10.77
CA ARG A 412 -19.20 8.74 -10.18
C ARG A 412 -18.36 8.38 -8.97
N ALA A 413 -18.87 7.51 -8.08
CA ALA A 413 -18.14 7.07 -6.91
C ALA A 413 -17.02 6.09 -7.23
N CYS A 414 -17.29 5.17 -8.15
CA CYS A 414 -16.50 3.99 -8.45
C CYS A 414 -16.12 3.91 -9.94
N PRO A 415 -15.52 4.95 -10.54
CA PRO A 415 -15.19 4.96 -11.97
C PRO A 415 -14.15 3.89 -12.36
N GLU A 416 -13.33 3.48 -11.40
CA GLU A 416 -12.17 2.59 -11.63
C GLU A 416 -12.54 1.10 -11.73
N THR A 417 -13.72 0.68 -11.27
CA THR A 417 -14.18 -0.72 -11.32
C THR A 417 -15.11 -0.91 -12.51
N ALA A 418 -15.01 -2.04 -13.23
CA ALA A 418 -15.76 -2.28 -14.46
C ALA A 418 -17.29 -2.16 -14.31
N GLU A 419 -17.84 -2.66 -13.20
CA GLU A 419 -19.28 -2.62 -12.90
C GLU A 419 -19.71 -1.37 -12.11
N HIS A 420 -18.75 -0.53 -11.72
CA HIS A 420 -18.97 0.66 -10.91
C HIS A 420 -19.74 0.41 -9.60
N LEU A 421 -19.62 -0.78 -9.00
CA LEU A 421 -20.43 -1.14 -7.84
C LEU A 421 -19.98 -0.43 -6.57
N ARG A 422 -20.90 0.26 -5.91
CA ARG A 422 -20.74 0.84 -4.58
C ARG A 422 -21.60 0.11 -3.56
N VAL A 423 -21.04 -0.13 -2.37
CA VAL A 423 -21.81 -0.53 -1.20
C VAL A 423 -22.55 0.68 -0.63
N VAL A 424 -23.87 0.61 -0.57
CA VAL A 424 -24.72 1.63 0.03
C VAL A 424 -25.45 1.04 1.22
N ILE A 425 -25.27 1.66 2.39
CA ILE A 425 -26.03 1.31 3.59
C ILE A 425 -27.21 2.27 3.71
N ARG A 426 -28.42 1.72 3.64
CA ARG A 426 -29.67 2.44 3.90
C ARG A 426 -29.94 2.36 5.40
N ARG A 427 -29.71 3.48 6.07
CA ARG A 427 -29.91 3.60 7.51
C ARG A 427 -31.23 4.29 7.84
N THR A 428 -31.88 3.81 8.89
CA THR A 428 -33.09 4.39 9.48
C THR A 428 -32.76 5.39 10.58
N GLN A 429 -31.57 5.24 11.18
CA GLN A 429 -30.98 6.14 12.18
C GLN A 429 -29.47 6.27 11.89
N PRO A 430 -28.82 7.37 12.27
CA PRO A 430 -27.36 7.44 12.23
C PRO A 430 -26.72 6.26 12.98
N ALA A 431 -25.64 5.70 12.41
CA ALA A 431 -24.89 4.65 13.08
C ALA A 431 -24.30 5.19 14.40
N ALA A 432 -24.16 4.30 15.39
CA ALA A 432 -23.41 4.66 16.59
C ALA A 432 -21.96 5.03 16.23
N ALA A 433 -21.38 5.98 16.96
CA ALA A 433 -19.98 6.36 16.78
C ALA A 433 -19.07 5.12 16.87
N GLY A 434 -18.05 5.08 16.02
CA GLY A 434 -17.10 3.96 15.96
C GLY A 434 -17.60 2.70 15.24
N THR A 435 -18.87 2.64 14.83
CA THR A 435 -19.39 1.51 14.04
C THR A 435 -18.66 1.43 12.69
N ARG A 436 -18.24 0.23 12.30
CA ARG A 436 -17.75 -0.08 10.95
C ARG A 436 -18.70 -1.02 10.23
N VAL A 437 -18.64 -1.02 8.91
CA VAL A 437 -19.35 -1.95 8.04
C VAL A 437 -18.32 -2.91 7.47
N GLU A 438 -18.54 -4.21 7.66
CA GLU A 438 -17.79 -5.28 6.99
C GLU A 438 -18.66 -5.91 5.91
N VAL A 439 -18.08 -6.13 4.74
CA VAL A 439 -18.73 -6.77 3.60
C VAL A 439 -17.87 -7.94 3.16
N ASP A 440 -18.48 -9.12 3.16
CA ASP A 440 -17.86 -10.34 2.68
C ASP A 440 -18.63 -10.86 1.48
N CYS A 441 -17.90 -11.37 0.49
CA CYS A 441 -18.49 -11.92 -0.72
C CYS A 441 -17.95 -13.32 -1.01
N GLU A 442 -18.76 -14.10 -1.71
CA GLU A 442 -18.30 -15.35 -2.30
C GLU A 442 -17.35 -15.07 -3.47
N ALA A 443 -16.18 -15.70 -3.43
CA ALA A 443 -15.22 -15.72 -4.52
C ALA A 443 -14.92 -17.18 -4.89
N PRO A 444 -14.60 -17.48 -6.17
CA PRO A 444 -14.10 -18.80 -6.54
C PRO A 444 -12.87 -19.19 -5.72
N LEU A 445 -12.71 -20.47 -5.36
CA LEU A 445 -11.46 -20.94 -4.78
C LEU A 445 -10.30 -20.68 -5.77
N PRO A 446 -9.13 -20.25 -5.28
CA PRO A 446 -7.97 -20.08 -6.15
C PRO A 446 -7.65 -21.42 -6.79
N SER A 447 -7.50 -21.45 -8.12
CA SER A 447 -7.06 -22.66 -8.80
C SER A 447 -5.68 -23.04 -8.26
N THR A 448 -5.58 -24.18 -7.59
CA THR A 448 -4.29 -24.79 -7.26
C THR A 448 -3.63 -25.21 -8.57
N SER A 449 -2.89 -24.30 -9.19
CA SER A 449 -1.94 -24.65 -10.25
C SER A 449 -0.87 -25.52 -9.61
N GLY A 450 -0.94 -26.83 -9.87
CA GLY A 450 0.13 -27.78 -9.53
C GLY A 450 1.30 -27.70 -10.51
#